data_AF-A0A7C7K7D8-F1
#
_entry.id   AF-A0A7C7K7D8-F1
#
_cell.length_a   1.000
_cell.length_b   1.000
_cell.length_c   1.000
_cell.angle_alpha   90.00
_cell.angle_beta   90.00
_cell.angle_gamma   90.00
#
_symmetry.space_group_name_H-M   'P 1'
#
loop_
_entity.id
_entity.type
_entity.pdbx_description
1 polymer ?
#
loop_
_entity_poly.entity_id
_entity_poly.type
_entity_poly.pdbx_seq_one_letter_code
_entity_poly.pdbx_strand_id
1 'polypeptide(L)'
;MIYQPLYEYLDAAGLQGWRQILEQQINQKLAEETHGKMPLWQDALAALPVITPSQVELQSEVRIGQQKDLNGVDIDALKTCLKAFHPWRKGPYRFFDIEINTEWRSDWKWDRVLPHISPLAGRRVLDVGGGNGYHGWRMLGEGAEFVMGID
;
A
#
# COMPACT_ATOMS: atom_id res chain seq x y z
N MET A 1 6.53 -16.85 1.27
CA MET A 1 5.14 -16.51 0.87
C MET A 1 4.88 -15.04 1.19
N ILE A 2 4.11 -14.31 0.37
CA ILE A 2 3.89 -12.85 0.49
C ILE A 2 3.40 -12.44 1.90
N TYR A 3 2.54 -13.24 2.52
CA TYR A 3 1.94 -12.94 3.83
C TYR A 3 2.72 -13.49 5.04
N GLN A 4 3.88 -14.11 4.84
CA GLN A 4 4.66 -14.69 5.95
C GLN A 4 4.99 -13.68 7.06
N PRO A 5 5.44 -12.44 6.76
CA PRO A 5 5.71 -11.45 7.80
C PRO A 5 4.45 -11.05 8.60
N LEU A 6 3.28 -11.06 7.96
CA LEU A 6 2.02 -10.79 8.64
C LEU A 6 1.69 -11.91 9.64
N TYR A 7 1.88 -13.17 9.27
CA TYR A 7 1.61 -14.30 10.15
C TYR A 7 2.53 -14.30 11.38
N GLU A 8 3.82 -14.02 11.17
CA GLU A 8 4.80 -13.88 12.25
C GLU A 8 4.43 -12.74 13.20
N TYR A 9 4.01 -11.60 12.66
CA TYR A 9 3.53 -10.47 13.47
C TYR A 9 2.29 -10.84 14.29
N LEU A 10 1.28 -11.49 13.68
CA LEU A 10 0.08 -11.90 14.39
C LEU A 10 0.38 -12.92 15.49
N ASP A 11 1.28 -13.87 15.24
CA ASP A 11 1.70 -14.84 16.25
C ASP A 11 2.45 -14.16 17.41
N ALA A 12 3.35 -13.23 17.12
CA ALA A 12 4.05 -12.43 18.15
C ALA A 12 3.09 -11.53 18.94
N ALA A 13 2.02 -11.05 18.30
CA ALA A 13 0.98 -10.23 18.93
C ALA A 13 -0.05 -11.04 19.75
N GLY A 14 0.10 -12.37 19.84
CA GLY A 14 -0.84 -13.24 20.57
C GLY A 14 -2.17 -13.48 19.85
N LEU A 15 -2.19 -13.33 18.51
CA LEU A 15 -3.38 -13.43 17.66
C LEU A 15 -3.40 -14.74 16.85
N GLN A 16 -2.81 -15.83 17.38
CA GLN A 16 -2.64 -17.09 16.66
C GLN A 16 -3.97 -17.67 16.15
N GLY A 17 -5.03 -17.58 16.96
CA GLY A 17 -6.36 -18.05 16.58
C GLY A 17 -6.91 -17.31 15.36
N TRP A 18 -6.70 -16.00 15.28
CA TRP A 18 -7.10 -15.22 14.11
C TRP A 18 -6.19 -15.48 12.91
N ARG A 19 -4.87 -15.62 13.13
CA ARG A 19 -3.90 -15.94 12.07
C ARG A 19 -4.29 -17.21 11.32
N GLN A 20 -4.70 -18.28 12.02
CA GLN A 20 -5.14 -19.54 11.39
C GLN A 20 -6.35 -19.35 10.47
N ILE A 21 -7.35 -18.58 10.92
CA ILE A 21 -8.54 -18.26 10.13
C ILE A 21 -8.15 -17.42 8.90
N LEU A 22 -7.32 -16.39 9.11
CA LEU A 22 -6.88 -15.48 8.07
C LEU A 22 -6.08 -16.21 6.98
N GLU A 23 -5.18 -17.11 7.36
CA GLU A 23 -4.40 -17.91 6.42
C GLU A 23 -5.29 -18.76 5.51
N GLN A 24 -6.33 -19.39 6.06
CA GLN A 24 -7.32 -20.14 5.27
C GLN A 24 -8.10 -19.21 4.33
N GLN A 25 -8.54 -18.04 4.81
CA GLN A 25 -9.28 -17.08 4.02
C GLN A 25 -8.47 -16.51 2.85
N ILE A 26 -7.20 -16.16 3.09
CA ILE A 26 -6.27 -15.67 2.08
C ILE A 26 -6.08 -16.72 0.99
N ASN A 27 -5.79 -17.96 1.36
CA ASN A 27 -5.59 -19.06 0.41
C ASN A 27 -6.84 -19.32 -0.44
N GLN A 28 -8.04 -19.20 0.15
CA GLN A 28 -9.29 -19.39 -0.57
C GLN A 28 -9.64 -18.22 -1.50
N LYS A 29 -9.40 -16.98 -1.05
CA LYS A 29 -9.83 -15.77 -1.77
C LYS A 29 -8.86 -15.29 -2.84
N LEU A 30 -7.57 -15.55 -2.64
CA LEU A 30 -6.51 -15.15 -3.58
C LEU A 30 -6.02 -16.28 -4.47
N ALA A 31 -6.71 -17.43 -4.47
CA ALA A 31 -6.53 -18.43 -5.52
C ALA A 31 -6.82 -17.81 -6.90
N GLU A 32 -6.02 -18.17 -7.90
CA GLU A 32 -5.84 -17.47 -9.19
C GLU A 32 -7.14 -17.19 -9.98
N GLU A 33 -8.23 -17.89 -9.69
CA GLU A 33 -9.49 -17.85 -10.44
C GLU A 33 -10.49 -16.78 -9.98
N THR A 34 -10.19 -15.96 -8.96
CA THR A 34 -11.23 -15.10 -8.35
C THR A 34 -11.45 -13.75 -9.03
N HIS A 35 -10.55 -13.28 -9.91
CA HIS A 35 -10.71 -12.00 -10.60
C HIS A 35 -10.11 -12.00 -12.01
N GLY A 36 -10.93 -11.73 -13.04
CA GLY A 36 -10.52 -11.80 -14.46
C GLY A 36 -9.41 -10.84 -14.91
N LYS A 37 -8.99 -9.90 -14.05
CA LYS A 37 -7.81 -9.02 -14.27
C LYS A 37 -6.60 -9.39 -13.42
N MET A 38 -6.71 -10.37 -12.52
CA MET A 38 -5.62 -10.76 -11.63
C MET A 38 -4.34 -11.13 -12.39
N PRO A 39 -4.39 -11.92 -13.49
CA PRO A 39 -3.17 -12.23 -14.24
C PRO A 39 -2.48 -10.98 -14.79
N LEU A 40 -3.25 -10.06 -15.37
CA LEU A 40 -2.73 -8.79 -15.89
C LEU A 40 -2.03 -7.97 -14.79
N TRP A 41 -2.61 -7.90 -13.59
CA TRP A 41 -2.02 -7.16 -12.48
C TRP A 41 -0.79 -7.85 -11.89
N GLN A 42 -0.77 -9.18 -11.84
CA GLN A 42 0.39 -9.96 -11.42
C GLN A 42 1.56 -9.81 -12.40
N ASP A 43 1.29 -9.88 -13.70
CA ASP A 43 2.30 -9.65 -14.75
C ASP A 43 2.85 -8.23 -14.68
N ALA A 44 1.98 -7.23 -14.51
CA ALA A 44 2.41 -5.84 -14.34
C ALA A 44 3.25 -5.65 -13.07
N LEU A 45 2.86 -6.29 -11.95
CA LEU A 45 3.61 -6.23 -10.69
C LEU A 45 4.99 -6.90 -10.83
N ALA A 46 5.07 -8.03 -11.52
CA ALA A 46 6.33 -8.74 -11.78
C ALA A 46 7.24 -7.96 -12.74
N ALA A 47 6.66 -7.16 -13.66
CA ALA A 47 7.40 -6.31 -14.59
C ALA A 47 7.92 -5.01 -13.95
N LEU A 48 7.46 -4.64 -12.75
CA LEU A 48 7.96 -3.45 -12.08
C LEU A 48 9.46 -3.64 -11.72
N PRO A 49 10.31 -2.64 -12.03
CA PRO A 49 11.72 -2.72 -11.72
C PRO A 49 11.95 -2.68 -10.20
N VAL A 50 12.94 -3.43 -9.74
CA VAL A 50 13.38 -3.36 -8.35
C VAL A 50 14.24 -2.11 -8.18
N ILE A 51 13.67 -1.09 -7.55
CA ILE A 51 14.34 0.19 -7.28
C ILE A 51 14.42 0.40 -5.77
N THR A 52 15.61 0.72 -5.27
CA THR A 52 15.80 1.13 -3.88
C THR A 52 15.60 2.63 -3.76
N PRO A 53 14.54 3.12 -3.08
CA PRO A 53 14.31 4.55 -2.94
C PRO A 53 15.35 5.16 -1.98
N SER A 54 15.86 6.34 -2.32
CA SER A 54 16.76 7.10 -1.42
C SER A 54 16.01 7.79 -0.27
N GLN A 55 14.68 7.93 -0.38
CA GLN A 55 13.83 8.58 0.60
C GLN A 55 12.42 7.97 0.60
N VAL A 56 11.76 8.00 1.76
CA VAL A 56 10.35 7.64 1.92
C VAL A 56 9.72 8.70 2.83
N GLU A 57 8.68 9.36 2.34
CA GLU A 57 7.90 10.37 3.05
C GLU A 57 6.45 9.89 3.10
N LEU A 58 5.90 9.78 4.31
CA LEU A 58 4.56 9.24 4.56
C LEU A 58 3.71 10.15 5.45
N GLN A 59 4.29 11.18 6.07
CA GLN A 59 3.60 12.02 7.04
C GLN A 59 2.76 13.08 6.32
N SER A 60 3.40 13.88 5.48
CA SER A 60 2.77 15.00 4.76
C SER A 60 2.15 14.58 3.42
N GLU A 61 2.76 13.61 2.74
CA GLU A 61 2.29 13.02 1.49
C GLU A 61 2.71 11.54 1.44
N VAL A 62 2.35 10.81 0.37
CA VAL A 62 2.91 9.47 0.12
C VAL A 62 3.88 9.58 -1.05
N ARG A 63 5.16 9.79 -0.73
CA ARG A 63 6.24 9.98 -1.71
C ARG A 63 7.37 8.98 -1.48
N ILE A 64 7.72 8.24 -2.53
CA ILE A 64 8.76 7.22 -2.54
C ILE A 64 9.84 7.59 -3.55
N GLY A 65 11.08 7.70 -3.09
CA GLY A 65 12.25 7.96 -3.92
C GLY A 65 12.26 9.32 -4.63
N GLN A 66 13.17 9.43 -5.59
CA GLN A 66 13.34 10.56 -6.53
C GLN A 66 13.74 9.99 -7.90
N GLN A 67 13.64 10.79 -8.97
CA GLN A 67 13.99 10.34 -10.33
C GLN A 67 15.44 9.83 -10.45
N LYS A 68 16.37 10.37 -9.66
CA LYS A 68 17.77 9.90 -9.62
C LYS A 68 17.93 8.45 -9.16
N ASP A 69 16.96 7.92 -8.42
CA ASP A 69 16.99 6.54 -7.92
C ASP A 69 16.67 5.52 -9.02
N LEU A 70 16.15 5.98 -10.17
CA LEU A 70 15.81 5.11 -11.30
C LEU A 70 17.02 4.36 -11.87
N ASN A 71 18.26 4.86 -11.71
CA ASN A 71 19.49 4.16 -12.06
C ASN A 71 19.47 3.47 -13.45
N GLY A 72 18.98 4.17 -14.48
CA GLY A 72 18.87 3.66 -15.85
C GLY A 72 17.54 2.98 -16.20
N VAL A 73 16.61 2.87 -15.25
CA VAL A 73 15.22 2.50 -15.54
C VAL A 73 14.57 3.59 -16.41
N ASP A 74 13.94 3.15 -17.50
CA ASP A 74 13.17 4.03 -18.38
C ASP A 74 11.89 4.51 -17.67
N ILE A 75 11.79 5.83 -17.51
CA ILE A 75 10.68 6.50 -16.84
C ILE A 75 9.34 6.31 -17.57
N ASP A 76 9.34 6.24 -18.90
CA ASP A 76 8.12 6.11 -19.68
C ASP A 76 7.63 4.66 -19.69
N ALA A 77 8.55 3.69 -19.68
CA ALA A 77 8.24 2.29 -19.44
C ALA A 77 7.64 2.09 -18.04
N LEU A 78 8.23 2.71 -17.01
CA LEU A 78 7.70 2.67 -15.64
C LEU A 78 6.30 3.29 -15.55
N LYS A 79 6.07 4.47 -16.13
CA LYS A 79 4.73 5.09 -16.21
C LYS A 79 3.71 4.19 -16.90
N THR A 80 4.12 3.52 -17.98
CA THR A 80 3.24 2.60 -18.73
C THR A 80 2.88 1.38 -17.89
N CYS A 81 3.86 0.79 -17.20
CA CYS A 81 3.63 -0.31 -16.27
C CYS A 81 2.67 0.09 -15.14
N LEU A 82 2.91 1.25 -14.52
CA LEU A 82 2.03 1.79 -13.46
C LEU A 82 0.57 1.91 -13.95
N LYS A 83 0.34 2.43 -15.16
CA LYS A 83 -1.01 2.59 -15.73
C LYS A 83 -1.81 1.29 -15.84
N ALA A 84 -1.19 0.11 -15.80
CA ALA A 84 -1.91 -1.18 -15.77
C ALA A 84 -2.78 -1.34 -14.51
N PHE A 85 -2.47 -0.62 -13.43
CA PHE A 85 -3.24 -0.61 -12.18
C PHE A 85 -4.37 0.43 -12.16
N HIS A 86 -4.65 1.11 -13.28
CA HIS A 86 -5.80 2.00 -13.41
C HIS A 86 -7.13 1.20 -13.35
N PRO A 87 -8.21 1.72 -12.73
CA PRO A 87 -8.36 3.07 -12.16
C PRO A 87 -7.79 3.23 -10.76
N TRP A 88 -7.06 4.34 -10.55
CA TRP A 88 -6.57 4.73 -9.23
C TRP A 88 -7.54 5.69 -8.55
N ARG A 89 -8.21 5.20 -7.49
CA ARG A 89 -9.25 5.98 -6.82
C ARG A 89 -8.74 6.86 -5.68
N LYS A 90 -7.93 6.34 -4.76
CA LYS A 90 -7.47 7.06 -3.55
C LYS A 90 -5.99 7.46 -3.66
N GLY A 91 -5.63 8.67 -3.25
CA GLY A 91 -4.29 9.23 -3.43
C GLY A 91 -4.24 10.74 -3.13
N PRO A 92 -3.24 11.49 -3.64
CA PRO A 92 -2.28 11.10 -4.66
C PRO A 92 -1.08 10.30 -4.13
N TYR A 93 -0.33 9.66 -5.03
CA TYR A 93 0.99 9.10 -4.73
C TYR A 93 2.07 9.78 -5.59
N ARG A 94 3.32 9.79 -5.12
CA ARG A 94 4.48 10.19 -5.91
C ARG A 94 5.56 9.11 -5.86
N PHE A 95 5.83 8.46 -6.99
CA PHE A 95 6.87 7.43 -7.10
C PHE A 95 7.97 7.92 -8.02
N PHE A 96 9.19 8.12 -7.50
CA PHE A 96 10.35 8.56 -8.30
C PHE A 96 10.06 9.81 -9.15
N ASP A 97 9.39 10.78 -8.52
CA ASP A 97 8.88 12.03 -9.13
C ASP A 97 7.77 11.85 -10.21
N ILE A 98 7.26 10.64 -10.38
CA ILE A 98 6.04 10.36 -11.15
C ILE A 98 4.82 10.58 -10.26
N GLU A 99 3.97 11.54 -10.62
CA GLU A 99 2.72 11.81 -9.93
C GLU A 99 1.61 10.84 -10.38
N ILE A 100 1.01 10.16 -9.41
CA ILE A 100 -0.20 9.36 -9.58
C ILE A 100 -1.36 10.21 -9.09
N ASN A 101 -1.91 11.00 -10.02
CA ASN A 101 -3.09 11.80 -9.76
C ASN A 101 -4.33 10.90 -9.79
N THR A 102 -4.91 10.67 -8.62
CA THR A 102 -6.02 9.75 -8.41
C THR A 102 -7.36 10.46 -8.45
N GLU A 103 -8.45 9.71 -8.62
CA GLU A 103 -9.82 10.26 -8.63
C GLU A 103 -10.12 11.15 -7.41
N TRP A 104 -9.70 10.70 -6.22
CA TRP A 104 -9.95 11.39 -4.96
C TRP A 104 -8.71 12.03 -4.37
N ARG A 105 -8.84 13.30 -3.96
CA ARG A 105 -7.94 13.99 -3.02
C ARG A 105 -8.12 13.44 -1.61
N SER A 106 -7.55 12.26 -1.41
CA SER A 106 -7.64 11.50 -0.17
C SER A 106 -6.78 12.11 0.94
N ASP A 107 -5.76 12.88 0.55
CA ASP A 107 -4.98 13.80 1.39
C ASP A 107 -5.88 14.84 2.06
N TRP A 108 -6.77 15.51 1.33
CA TRP A 108 -7.67 16.52 1.93
C TRP A 108 -8.59 15.93 2.99
N LYS A 109 -9.07 14.69 2.78
CA LYS A 109 -9.85 13.99 3.81
C LYS A 109 -8.97 13.71 5.02
N TRP A 110 -7.75 13.24 4.81
CA TRP A 110 -6.81 12.94 5.89
C TRP A 110 -6.50 14.17 6.73
N ASP A 111 -6.15 15.30 6.11
CA ASP A 111 -5.79 16.53 6.82
C ASP A 111 -6.95 17.11 7.64
N ARG A 112 -8.19 16.87 7.21
CA ARG A 112 -9.38 17.21 8.01
C ARG A 112 -9.62 16.28 9.18
N VAL A 113 -9.22 15.01 9.09
CA VAL A 113 -9.46 13.99 10.13
C VAL A 113 -8.36 13.99 11.18
N LEU A 114 -7.10 14.15 10.75
CA LEU A 114 -5.91 14.02 11.59
C LEU A 114 -5.96 14.84 12.89
N PRO A 115 -6.41 16.12 12.91
CA PRO A 115 -6.46 16.92 14.14
C PRO A 115 -7.47 16.42 15.18
N HIS A 116 -8.38 15.51 14.80
CA HIS A 116 -9.50 15.06 15.63
C HIS A 116 -9.35 13.62 16.12
N ILE A 117 -8.33 12.89 15.66
CA ILE A 117 -8.06 11.53 16.12
C ILE A 117 -7.01 11.53 17.23
N SER A 118 -7.04 10.53 18.10
CA SER A 118 -5.96 10.35 19.07
C SER A 118 -4.61 10.11 18.35
N PRO A 119 -3.48 10.53 18.94
CA PRO A 119 -2.16 10.30 18.36
C PRO A 119 -1.97 8.82 17.97
N LEU A 120 -1.45 8.59 16.76
CA LEU A 120 -1.30 7.25 16.19
C LEU A 120 0.00 6.56 16.61
N ALA A 121 0.95 7.30 17.17
CA ALA A 121 2.21 6.77 17.70
C ALA A 121 2.00 5.48 18.53
N GLY A 122 2.61 4.38 18.08
CA GLY A 122 2.55 3.08 18.77
C GLY A 122 1.20 2.35 18.69
N ARG A 123 0.26 2.80 17.85
CA ARG A 123 -1.05 2.15 17.70
C ARG A 123 -1.03 1.08 16.63
N ARG A 124 -1.86 0.06 16.86
CA ARG A 124 -2.26 -0.94 15.86
C ARG A 124 -3.62 -0.53 15.28
N VAL A 125 -3.70 -0.34 13.96
CA VAL A 125 -4.88 0.22 13.29
C VAL A 125 -5.43 -0.77 12.26
N LEU A 126 -6.76 -0.90 12.22
CA LEU A 126 -7.48 -1.60 11.16
C LEU A 126 -8.23 -0.57 10.30
N ASP A 127 -7.94 -0.52 9.01
CA ASP A 127 -8.62 0.31 8.01
C ASP A 127 -9.58 -0.56 7.18
N VAL A 128 -10.87 -0.46 7.49
CA VAL A 128 -11.93 -1.25 6.83
C VAL A 128 -12.40 -0.55 5.56
N GLY A 129 -12.33 -1.22 4.42
CA GLY A 129 -12.58 -0.59 3.12
C GLY A 129 -11.45 0.35 2.72
N GLY A 130 -10.21 -0.03 3.03
CA GLY A 130 -8.99 0.77 2.84
C GLY A 130 -8.69 1.08 1.36
N GLY A 131 -9.30 0.37 0.41
CA GLY A 131 -9.05 0.49 -1.01
C GLY A 131 -7.59 0.20 -1.34
N ASN A 132 -6.94 1.08 -2.10
CA ASN A 132 -5.52 0.92 -2.45
C ASN A 132 -4.52 1.26 -1.29
N GLY A 133 -5.02 1.46 -0.07
CA GLY A 133 -4.17 1.60 1.13
C GLY A 133 -3.63 3.00 1.43
N TYR A 134 -4.05 4.04 0.70
CA TYR A 134 -3.50 5.40 0.87
C TYR A 134 -3.50 5.89 2.32
N HIS A 135 -4.63 5.74 3.03
CA HIS A 135 -4.75 6.17 4.42
C HIS A 135 -3.88 5.35 5.37
N GLY A 136 -3.66 4.07 5.08
CA GLY A 136 -2.78 3.22 5.89
C GLY A 136 -1.32 3.68 5.83
N TRP A 137 -0.84 4.12 4.66
CA TRP A 137 0.48 4.75 4.54
C TRP A 137 0.59 6.03 5.35
N ARG A 138 -0.44 6.89 5.32
CA ARG A 138 -0.48 8.12 6.13
C ARG A 138 -0.51 7.84 7.63
N MET A 139 -1.22 6.79 8.06
CA MET A 139 -1.23 6.35 9.46
C MET A 139 0.17 5.91 9.93
N LEU A 140 0.93 5.21 9.09
CA LEU A 140 2.33 4.88 9.37
C LEU A 140 3.21 6.13 9.46
N GLY A 141 2.97 7.14 8.62
CA GLY A 141 3.63 8.46 8.69
C GLY A 141 3.39 9.20 10.02
N GLU A 142 2.26 8.95 10.68
CA GLU A 142 1.94 9.47 12.02
C GLU A 142 2.39 8.54 13.16
N GLY A 143 3.22 7.54 12.86
CA GLY A 143 3.86 6.67 13.84
C GLY A 143 3.03 5.48 14.30
N ALA A 144 1.97 5.10 13.57
CA ALA A 144 1.31 3.82 13.82
C ALA A 144 2.33 2.67 13.80
N GLU A 145 2.28 1.80 14.80
CA GLU A 145 3.16 0.63 14.89
C GLU A 145 2.83 -0.38 13.79
N PHE A 146 1.54 -0.52 13.50
CA PHE A 146 1.03 -1.48 12.53
C PHE A 146 -0.29 -1.01 11.96
N VAL A 147 -0.46 -1.17 10.65
CA VAL A 147 -1.73 -0.89 9.97
C VAL A 147 -2.10 -2.08 9.10
N MET A 148 -3.31 -2.57 9.27
CA MET A 148 -3.92 -3.57 8.38
C MET A 148 -5.07 -2.92 7.63
N GLY A 149 -5.03 -2.99 6.31
CA GLY A 149 -6.18 -2.67 5.45
C GLY A 149 -6.90 -3.95 5.05
N ILE A 150 -8.23 -3.93 5.02
CA ILE A 150 -9.06 -4.98 4.39
C ILE A 150 -9.99 -4.35 3.35
N ASP A 151 -10.07 -4.97 2.18
CA ASP A 151 -10.95 -4.60 1.07
C ASP A 151 -11.33 -5.85 0.26
#